data_AF-S2E121-F1
#
_entry.id   AF-S2E121-F1
#
_cell.length_a   1.000
_cell.length_b   1.000
_cell.length_c   1.000
_cell.angle_alpha   90.00
_cell.angle_beta   90.00
_cell.angle_gamma   90.00
#
_symmetry.space_group_name_H-M   'P 1'
#
loop_
_entity.id
_entity.type
_entity.pdbx_description
1 polymer ?
#
loop_
_entity_poly.entity_id
_entity_poly.type
_entity_poly.pdbx_seq_one_letter_code
_entity_poly.pdbx_strand_id
1 'polypeptide(L)'
;MRAKLGLPESVVEQTAYWFRKISAKKILGGRSTVVILCATTYIVCRLTNTPRTIHDIADAGNVKTKHLQRIYRFLVKELDIHPIAYKPDEFVTRLAKATSVSEKTQRLAFKILSIAEKKGITTSKNPMSMAAAVVHLASLKNKEKVSQLKISEVSGISAVTIRDRSKEITKCIGGEI
;
A
#
# COMPACT_ATOMS: atom_id res chain seq x y z
N MET A 1 16.31 7.23 -0.11
CA MET A 1 15.12 6.37 0.12
C MET A 1 14.76 6.22 1.60
N ARG A 2 15.70 5.87 2.49
CA ARG A 2 15.46 5.71 3.95
C ARG A 2 14.68 6.87 4.58
N ALA A 3 15.18 8.10 4.48
CA ALA A 3 14.54 9.28 5.09
C ALA A 3 13.17 9.62 4.46
N LYS A 4 13.04 9.54 3.13
CA LYS A 4 11.80 9.86 2.41
C LYS A 4 10.66 8.87 2.68
N LEU A 5 11.00 7.60 2.92
CA LEU A 5 10.01 6.52 3.11
C LEU A 5 9.86 6.09 4.58
N GLY A 6 10.65 6.65 5.51
CA GLY A 6 10.66 6.26 6.92
C GLY A 6 10.86 4.75 7.10
N LEU A 7 11.80 4.16 6.35
CA LEU A 7 12.05 2.71 6.40
C LEU A 7 12.90 2.35 7.63
N PRO A 8 12.61 1.21 8.29
CA PRO A 8 13.45 0.71 9.38
C PRO A 8 14.80 0.23 8.84
N GLU A 9 15.82 0.20 9.70
CA GLU A 9 17.18 -0.13 9.28
C GLU A 9 17.30 -1.55 8.71
N SER A 10 16.56 -2.49 9.29
CA SER A 10 16.47 -3.87 8.79
C SER A 10 16.07 -3.96 7.31
N VAL A 11 15.13 -3.11 6.87
CA VAL A 11 14.69 -3.06 5.46
C VAL A 11 15.79 -2.48 4.57
N VAL A 12 16.54 -1.49 5.06
CA VAL A 12 17.64 -0.87 4.31
C VAL A 12 18.79 -1.87 4.10
N GLU A 13 19.17 -2.58 5.16
CA GLU A 13 20.21 -3.61 5.11
C GLU A 13 19.82 -4.76 4.18
N GLN A 14 18.59 -5.27 4.29
CA GLN A 14 18.09 -6.31 3.40
C GLN A 14 18.03 -5.83 1.95
N THR A 15 17.64 -4.58 1.70
CA THR A 15 17.65 -3.99 0.36
C THR A 15 19.06 -3.96 -0.21
N ALA A 16 20.07 -3.57 0.58
CA ALA A 16 21.46 -3.58 0.15
C ALA A 16 21.97 -5.00 -0.16
N TYR A 17 21.58 -5.98 0.66
CA TYR A 17 21.91 -7.39 0.43
C TYR A 17 21.32 -7.91 -0.89
N TRP A 18 20.02 -7.69 -1.12
CA TRP A 18 19.37 -8.11 -2.37
C TRP A 18 19.92 -7.38 -3.60
N PHE A 19 20.23 -6.09 -3.47
CA PHE A 19 20.83 -5.31 -4.56
C PHE A 19 22.20 -5.87 -4.97
N ARG A 20 23.05 -6.24 -4.01
CA ARG A 20 24.34 -6.91 -4.29
C ARG A 20 24.13 -8.25 -5.00
N LYS A 21 23.14 -9.05 -4.58
CA LYS A 21 22.80 -10.33 -5.22
C LYS A 21 22.33 -10.15 -6.68
N ILE A 22 21.50 -9.13 -6.95
CA ILE A 22 21.06 -8.78 -8.31
C ILE A 22 22.25 -8.34 -9.18
N SER A 23 23.15 -7.54 -8.61
CA SER A 23 24.37 -7.09 -9.29
C SER A 23 25.29 -8.26 -9.66
N ALA A 24 25.50 -9.21 -8.74
CA ALA A 24 26.32 -10.39 -8.97
C ALA A 24 25.78 -11.28 -10.11
N LYS A 25 24.45 -11.36 -10.28
CA LYS A 25 23.81 -12.08 -11.39
C LYS A 25 23.88 -11.35 -12.74
N LYS A 26 24.53 -10.18 -12.84
CA LYS A 26 24.62 -9.34 -14.05
C LYS A 26 23.26 -8.95 -14.66
N ILE A 27 22.20 -8.95 -13.85
CA ILE A 27 20.81 -8.59 -14.25
C ILE A 27 20.67 -7.08 -14.57
N LEU A 28 21.67 -6.26 -14.21
CA LEU A 28 21.67 -4.80 -14.33
C LEU A 28 21.80 -4.27 -15.78
N GLY A 29 22.21 -5.10 -16.75
CA GLY A 29 22.58 -4.65 -18.10
C GLY A 29 21.51 -3.80 -18.80
N GLY A 30 21.86 -2.56 -19.14
CA GLY A 30 21.02 -1.62 -19.91
C GLY A 30 19.89 -0.92 -19.12
N ARG A 31 19.83 -1.11 -17.80
CA ARG A 31 18.76 -0.58 -16.94
C ARG A 31 19.31 0.43 -15.94
N SER A 32 18.50 1.44 -15.59
CA SER A 32 18.89 2.43 -14.59
C SER A 32 19.05 1.76 -13.21
N THR A 33 20.23 1.94 -12.60
CA THR A 33 20.55 1.48 -11.24
C THR A 33 19.58 2.00 -10.21
N VAL A 34 19.11 3.25 -10.37
CA VAL A 34 18.12 3.89 -9.49
C VAL A 34 16.78 3.14 -9.53
N VAL A 35 16.31 2.77 -10.72
CA VAL A 35 15.04 2.05 -10.88
C VAL A 35 15.13 0.64 -10.29
N ILE A 36 16.28 -0.03 -10.45
CA ILE A 36 16.52 -1.35 -9.86
C ILE A 36 16.56 -1.27 -8.34
N LEU A 37 17.23 -0.25 -7.80
CA LEU A 37 17.25 -0.02 -6.35
C LEU A 37 15.83 0.20 -5.82
N CYS A 38 15.02 1.04 -6.48
CA CYS A 38 13.62 1.28 -6.10
C CYS A 38 12.79 -0.01 -6.14
N ALA A 39 12.94 -0.82 -7.19
CA ALA A 39 12.23 -2.09 -7.33
C ALA A 39 12.66 -3.10 -6.26
N THR A 40 13.95 -3.14 -5.93
CA THR A 40 14.50 -3.99 -4.87
C THR A 40 13.96 -3.59 -3.51
N THR A 41 13.94 -2.29 -3.20
CA THR A 41 13.31 -1.77 -1.98
C THR A 41 11.85 -2.19 -1.89
N TYR A 42 11.10 -2.10 -3.00
CA TYR A 42 9.70 -2.53 -3.01
C TYR A 42 9.52 -4.03 -2.73
N ILE A 43 10.39 -4.87 -3.29
CA ILE A 43 10.40 -6.32 -3.02
C ILE A 43 10.67 -6.58 -1.54
N VAL A 44 11.69 -5.94 -0.96
CA VAL A 44 12.02 -6.13 0.46
C VAL A 44 10.88 -5.64 1.37
N CYS A 45 10.26 -4.50 1.03
CA CYS A 45 9.08 -4.02 1.77
C CYS A 45 7.93 -5.05 1.77
N ARG A 46 7.74 -5.77 0.65
CA ARG A 46 6.76 -6.87 0.55
C ARG A 46 7.15 -8.07 1.39
N LEU A 47 8.43 -8.42 1.43
CA LEU A 47 8.93 -9.58 2.18
C LEU A 47 8.92 -9.34 3.70
N THR A 48 9.11 -8.11 4.13
CA THR A 48 9.20 -7.71 5.54
C THR A 48 7.86 -7.24 6.12
N ASN A 49 6.76 -7.34 5.34
CA ASN A 49 5.44 -6.83 5.71
C ASN A 49 5.47 -5.35 6.15
N THR A 50 6.31 -4.53 5.50
CA THR A 50 6.30 -3.08 5.69
C THR A 50 5.51 -2.44 4.54
N PRO A 51 4.20 -2.19 4.70
CA PRO A 51 3.33 -1.78 3.61
C PRO A 51 3.77 -0.45 3.01
N ARG A 52 4.23 -0.50 1.77
CA ARG A 52 4.53 0.65 0.91
C ARG A 52 3.87 0.46 -0.44
N THR A 53 3.25 1.50 -0.95
CA THR A 53 2.68 1.45 -2.30
C THR A 53 3.80 1.62 -3.34
N ILE A 54 3.55 1.15 -4.55
CA ILE A 54 4.49 1.38 -5.66
C ILE A 54 4.61 2.86 -6.02
N HIS A 55 3.57 3.65 -5.74
CA HIS A 55 3.59 5.11 -5.89
C HIS A 55 4.54 5.75 -4.88
N ASP A 56 4.44 5.38 -3.59
CA ASP A 56 5.31 5.91 -2.53
C ASP A 56 6.80 5.76 -2.92
N ILE A 57 7.16 4.59 -3.45
CA ILE A 57 8.54 4.27 -3.84
C ILE A 57 8.94 4.99 -5.12
N ALA A 58 8.02 5.09 -6.09
CA ALA A 58 8.26 5.83 -7.32
C ALA A 58 8.53 7.31 -7.05
N ASP A 59 7.74 7.92 -6.18
CA ASP A 59 7.87 9.33 -5.79
C ASP A 59 9.16 9.56 -4.99
N ALA A 60 9.48 8.66 -4.05
CA ALA A 60 10.72 8.74 -3.27
C ALA A 60 11.98 8.62 -4.16
N GLY A 61 11.92 7.78 -5.20
CA GLY A 61 12.99 7.52 -6.16
C GLY A 61 13.03 8.48 -7.35
N ASN A 62 12.03 9.35 -7.51
CA ASN A 62 11.83 10.18 -8.71
C ASN A 62 11.83 9.36 -10.01
N VAL A 63 11.10 8.24 -10.02
CA VAL A 63 11.01 7.32 -11.17
C VAL A 63 9.57 7.18 -11.64
N LYS A 64 9.37 6.94 -12.94
CA LYS A 64 8.02 6.70 -13.48
C LYS A 64 7.46 5.39 -12.95
N THR A 65 6.27 5.41 -12.37
CA THR A 65 5.56 4.23 -11.81
C THR A 65 5.43 3.08 -12.79
N LYS A 66 5.07 3.35 -14.06
CA LYS A 66 4.99 2.32 -15.12
C LYS A 66 6.33 1.61 -15.33
N HIS A 67 7.44 2.36 -15.28
CA HIS A 67 8.78 1.80 -15.44
C HIS A 67 9.16 0.95 -14.22
N LEU A 68 8.89 1.45 -13.01
CA LEU A 68 9.11 0.72 -11.76
C LEU A 68 8.33 -0.60 -11.73
N GLN A 69 7.07 -0.60 -12.14
CA GLN A 69 6.24 -1.81 -12.25
C GLN A 69 6.81 -2.86 -13.22
N ARG A 70 7.34 -2.41 -14.37
CA ARG A 70 7.97 -3.31 -15.34
C ARG A 70 9.22 -3.97 -14.76
N ILE A 71 10.09 -3.18 -14.13
CA ILE A 71 11.33 -3.68 -13.52
C ILE A 71 11.04 -4.57 -12.32
N TYR A 72 10.06 -4.22 -11.49
CA TYR A 72 9.59 -5.07 -10.39
C TYR A 72 9.18 -6.46 -10.88
N ARG A 73 8.27 -6.54 -11.88
CA ARG A 73 7.83 -7.84 -12.43
C ARG A 73 8.98 -8.67 -12.99
N PHE A 74 9.93 -8.00 -13.64
CA PHE A 74 11.12 -8.65 -14.16
C PHE A 74 12.00 -9.22 -13.04
N LEU A 75 12.31 -8.44 -12.00
CA LEU A 75 13.12 -8.89 -10.87
C LEU A 75 12.45 -10.03 -10.08
N VAL A 76 11.14 -9.93 -9.85
CA VAL A 76 10.35 -10.98 -9.18
C VAL A 76 10.48 -12.31 -9.92
N LYS A 77 10.42 -12.29 -11.26
CA LYS A 77 10.59 -13.49 -12.10
C LYS A 77 12.02 -14.02 -12.08
N GLU A 78 13.03 -13.16 -12.21
CA GLU A 78 14.45 -13.55 -12.25
C GLU A 78 15.00 -14.03 -10.90
N LEU A 79 14.42 -13.54 -9.81
CA LEU A 79 14.82 -13.92 -8.45
C LEU A 79 13.95 -15.04 -7.87
N ASP A 80 12.94 -15.49 -8.62
CA ASP A 80 11.95 -16.49 -8.20
C ASP A 80 11.33 -16.14 -6.83
N ILE A 81 10.94 -14.88 -6.68
CA ILE A 81 10.32 -14.39 -5.45
C ILE A 81 8.81 -14.40 -5.65
N HIS A 82 8.07 -14.96 -4.71
CA HIS A 82 6.61 -14.94 -4.69
C HIS A 82 6.11 -14.02 -3.57
N PRO A 83 6.09 -12.69 -3.77
CA PRO A 83 5.67 -11.77 -2.73
C PRO A 83 4.16 -11.90 -2.51
N ILE A 84 3.78 -12.25 -1.27
CA ILE A 84 2.38 -12.35 -0.83
C ILE A 84 1.68 -11.02 -1.10
N ALA A 85 0.41 -11.08 -1.51
CA ALA A 85 -0.41 -9.87 -1.70
C ALA A 85 -0.61 -9.16 -0.35
N TYR A 86 -0.43 -7.84 -0.33
CA TYR A 86 -0.72 -7.05 0.87
C TYR A 86 -2.18 -7.19 1.26
N LYS A 87 -2.43 -7.43 2.55
CA LYS A 87 -3.78 -7.38 3.11
C LYS A 87 -4.23 -5.92 3.27
N PRO A 88 -5.52 -5.61 3.09
CA PRO A 88 -6.01 -4.24 3.30
C PRO A 88 -5.78 -3.76 4.74
N ASP A 89 -5.76 -4.66 5.72
CA ASP A 89 -5.52 -4.42 7.15
C ASP A 89 -4.25 -3.60 7.42
N GLU A 90 -3.17 -3.94 6.71
CA GLU A 90 -1.86 -3.30 6.85
C GLU A 90 -1.90 -1.82 6.43
N PHE A 91 -2.71 -1.52 5.42
CA PHE A 91 -2.91 -0.15 4.94
C PHE A 91 -3.84 0.67 5.83
N VAL A 92 -4.80 0.04 6.51
CA VAL A 92 -5.70 0.72 7.47
C VAL A 92 -4.89 1.37 8.58
N THR A 93 -3.92 0.64 9.17
CA THR A 93 -3.06 1.20 10.24
C THR A 93 -2.26 2.40 9.76
N ARG A 94 -1.69 2.31 8.54
CA ARG A 94 -0.90 3.40 7.96
C ARG A 94 -1.75 4.64 7.68
N LEU A 95 -2.92 4.43 7.07
CA LEU A 95 -3.85 5.50 6.76
C LEU A 95 -4.35 6.17 8.02
N ALA A 96 -4.77 5.39 9.02
CA ALA A 96 -5.27 5.91 10.27
C ALA A 96 -4.26 6.85 10.95
N LYS A 97 -2.99 6.44 11.01
CA LYS A 97 -1.90 7.28 11.54
C LYS A 97 -1.68 8.54 10.70
N ALA A 98 -1.67 8.42 9.38
CA ALA A 98 -1.39 9.55 8.49
C ALA A 98 -2.56 10.55 8.37
N THR A 99 -3.80 10.12 8.67
CA THR A 99 -4.99 10.98 8.72
C THR A 99 -5.33 11.44 10.15
N SER A 100 -4.54 11.05 11.15
CA SER A 100 -4.74 11.36 12.56
C SER A 100 -6.15 11.03 13.09
N VAL A 101 -6.72 9.90 12.65
CA VAL A 101 -8.02 9.42 13.15
C VAL A 101 -7.87 8.83 14.55
N SER A 102 -8.95 8.84 15.34
CA SER A 102 -8.90 8.23 16.67
C SER A 102 -8.77 6.71 16.61
N GLU A 103 -8.28 6.12 17.70
CA GLU A 103 -8.21 4.67 17.85
C GLU A 103 -9.60 4.01 17.74
N LYS A 104 -10.66 4.70 18.21
CA LYS A 104 -12.04 4.25 18.05
C LYS A 104 -12.42 4.10 16.57
N THR A 105 -12.01 5.05 15.73
CA THR A 105 -12.23 5.03 14.28
C THR A 105 -11.39 3.96 13.59
N GLN A 106 -10.14 3.79 14.00
CA GLN A 106 -9.29 2.71 13.49
C GLN A 106 -9.87 1.32 13.81
N ARG A 107 -10.35 1.10 15.04
CA ARG A 107 -10.99 -0.18 15.44
C ARG A 107 -12.27 -0.44 14.63
N LEU A 108 -13.08 0.60 14.42
CA LEU A 108 -14.30 0.49 13.61
C LEU A 108 -13.98 0.20 12.14
N ALA A 109 -12.91 0.80 11.59
CA ALA A 109 -12.40 0.48 10.27
C ALA A 109 -12.02 -1.02 10.15
N PHE A 110 -11.28 -1.58 11.11
CA PHE A 110 -10.99 -3.02 11.10
C PHE A 110 -12.25 -3.89 11.17
N LYS A 111 -13.25 -3.49 11.96
CA LYS A 111 -14.53 -4.21 12.04
C LYS A 111 -15.28 -4.22 10.69
N ILE A 112 -15.40 -3.06 10.05
CA ILE A 112 -16.01 -2.95 8.71
C ILE A 112 -15.26 -3.81 7.71
N LEU A 113 -13.93 -3.78 7.74
CA LEU A 113 -13.08 -4.55 6.83
C LEU A 113 -13.30 -6.06 7.00
N SER A 114 -13.31 -6.55 8.24
CA SER A 114 -13.59 -7.97 8.53
C SER A 114 -14.97 -8.41 8.06
N ILE A 115 -16.00 -7.56 8.22
CA ILE A 115 -17.35 -7.85 7.70
C ILE A 115 -17.33 -7.89 6.16
N ALA A 116 -16.62 -6.95 5.52
CA ALA A 116 -16.50 -6.90 4.07
C ALA A 116 -15.77 -8.11 3.49
N GLU A 117 -14.75 -8.63 4.18
CA GLU A 117 -14.06 -9.87 3.84
C GLU A 117 -14.96 -11.09 3.95
N LYS A 118 -15.72 -11.23 5.05
CA LYS A 118 -16.69 -12.32 5.24
C LYS A 118 -17.77 -12.34 4.16
N LYS A 119 -18.18 -11.17 3.67
CA LYS A 119 -19.15 -11.03 2.56
C LYS A 119 -18.51 -11.14 1.16
N GLY A 120 -17.21 -11.42 1.05
CA GLY A 120 -16.51 -11.64 -0.23
C GLY A 120 -16.31 -10.38 -1.08
N ILE A 121 -16.39 -9.18 -0.51
CA ILE A 121 -16.32 -7.90 -1.25
C ILE A 121 -14.87 -7.55 -1.63
N THR A 122 -13.89 -8.10 -0.89
CA THR A 122 -12.46 -7.76 -0.97
C THR A 122 -11.70 -8.45 -2.11
N THR A 123 -12.23 -9.55 -2.66
CA THR A 123 -11.47 -10.49 -3.51
C THR A 123 -11.06 -9.95 -4.89
N SER A 124 -11.70 -8.90 -5.41
CA SER A 124 -11.43 -8.37 -6.76
C SER A 124 -10.79 -6.99 -6.82
N LYS A 125 -10.44 -6.39 -5.66
CA LYS A 125 -10.22 -4.94 -5.57
C LYS A 125 -8.87 -4.58 -4.97
N ASN A 126 -8.35 -3.42 -5.38
CA ASN A 126 -7.07 -2.89 -4.89
C ASN A 126 -7.11 -2.75 -3.35
N PRO A 127 -6.24 -3.44 -2.59
CA PRO A 127 -6.22 -3.39 -1.12
C PRO A 127 -6.15 -1.98 -0.55
N MET A 128 -5.42 -1.08 -1.23
CA MET A 128 -5.29 0.32 -0.83
C MET A 128 -6.63 1.06 -0.96
N SER A 129 -7.39 0.81 -2.03
CA SER A 129 -8.72 1.41 -2.22
C SER A 129 -9.74 0.94 -1.19
N MET A 130 -9.64 -0.33 -0.78
CA MET A 130 -10.49 -0.90 0.27
C MET A 130 -10.16 -0.25 1.62
N ALA A 131 -8.88 -0.20 1.99
CA ALA A 131 -8.45 0.46 3.22
C ALA A 131 -8.88 1.93 3.28
N ALA A 132 -8.71 2.69 2.18
CA ALA A 132 -9.13 4.09 2.10
C ALA A 132 -10.65 4.28 2.26
N ALA A 133 -11.45 3.43 1.62
CA ALA A 133 -12.90 3.48 1.72
C ALA A 133 -13.39 3.14 3.13
N VAL A 134 -12.79 2.13 3.77
CA VAL A 134 -13.17 1.70 5.11
C VAL A 134 -12.79 2.74 6.17
N VAL A 135 -11.60 3.35 6.05
CA VAL A 135 -11.21 4.47 6.93
C VAL A 135 -12.16 5.66 6.77
N HIS A 136 -12.50 6.03 5.53
CA HIS A 136 -13.46 7.11 5.25
C HIS A 136 -14.84 6.82 5.85
N LEU A 137 -15.37 5.61 5.68
CA LEU A 137 -16.65 5.19 6.27
C LEU A 137 -16.61 5.24 7.79
N ALA A 138 -15.52 4.78 8.40
CA ALA A 138 -15.36 4.77 9.84
C ALA A 138 -15.31 6.20 10.42
N SER A 139 -14.57 7.10 9.77
CA SER A 139 -14.52 8.51 10.14
C SER A 139 -15.89 9.19 10.06
N LEU A 140 -16.67 8.90 9.02
CA LEU A 140 -18.05 9.39 8.89
C LEU A 140 -18.95 8.92 10.05
N LYS A 141 -18.86 7.64 10.42
CA LYS A 141 -19.67 7.04 11.49
C LYS A 141 -19.34 7.62 12.87
N ASN A 142 -18.07 7.88 13.14
CA ASN A 142 -17.63 8.51 14.39
C ASN A 142 -17.67 10.04 14.37
N LYS A 143 -18.22 10.67 13.31
CA LYS A 143 -18.30 12.13 13.13
C LYS A 143 -16.94 12.83 13.22
N GLU A 144 -15.87 12.18 12.76
CA GLU A 144 -14.55 12.79 12.66
C GLU A 144 -14.43 13.67 11.42
N LYS A 145 -13.78 14.83 11.57
CA LYS A 145 -13.59 15.81 10.49
C LYS A 145 -12.44 15.43 9.54
N VAL A 146 -12.42 14.20 9.03
CA VAL A 146 -11.45 13.78 8.01
C VAL A 146 -12.07 13.91 6.62
N SER A 147 -11.48 14.77 5.79
CA SER A 147 -11.99 15.00 4.43
C SER A 147 -11.60 13.85 3.49
N GLN A 148 -12.47 13.58 2.52
CA GLN A 148 -12.17 12.64 1.42
C GLN A 148 -10.90 13.02 0.67
N LEU A 149 -10.67 14.33 0.51
CA LEU A 149 -9.46 14.85 -0.12
C LEU A 149 -8.21 14.48 0.69
N LYS A 150 -8.26 14.59 2.03
CA LYS A 150 -7.13 14.23 2.87
C LYS A 150 -6.78 12.75 2.76
N ILE A 151 -7.80 11.88 2.75
CA ILE A 151 -7.60 10.44 2.55
C ILE A 151 -7.07 10.18 1.14
N SER A 152 -7.57 10.90 0.14
CA SER A 152 -7.12 10.80 -1.26
C SER A 152 -5.63 11.12 -1.40
N GLU A 153 -5.17 12.24 -0.82
CA GLU A 153 -3.76 12.67 -0.83
C GLU A 153 -2.84 11.63 -0.21
N VAL A 154 -3.20 11.11 0.98
CA VAL A 154 -2.38 10.14 1.71
C VAL A 154 -2.39 8.77 1.05
N SER A 155 -3.54 8.39 0.46
CA SER A 155 -3.70 7.06 -0.13
C SER A 155 -3.22 6.94 -1.56
N GLY A 156 -3.12 8.06 -2.29
CA GLY A 156 -2.91 8.09 -3.74
C GLY A 156 -4.11 7.57 -4.54
N ILE A 157 -5.26 7.37 -3.90
CA ILE A 157 -6.51 6.92 -4.55
C ILE A 157 -7.41 8.13 -4.79
N SER A 158 -8.07 8.19 -5.95
CA SER A 158 -8.96 9.33 -6.25
C SER A 158 -10.13 9.41 -5.26
N ALA A 159 -10.50 10.63 -4.87
CA ALA A 159 -11.65 10.86 -3.98
C ALA A 159 -12.95 10.23 -4.53
N VAL A 160 -13.13 10.23 -5.86
CA VAL A 160 -14.29 9.60 -6.53
C VAL A 160 -14.28 8.09 -6.30
N THR A 161 -13.13 7.43 -6.48
CA THR A 161 -12.99 5.99 -6.20
C THR A 161 -13.25 5.68 -4.73
N ILE A 162 -12.72 6.48 -3.80
CA ILE A 162 -12.98 6.30 -2.35
C ILE A 162 -14.48 6.37 -2.06
N ARG A 163 -15.18 7.35 -2.64
CA ARG A 163 -16.63 7.56 -2.48
C ARG A 163 -17.43 6.39 -3.04
N ASP A 164 -17.12 5.95 -4.27
CA ASP A 164 -17.87 4.86 -4.92
C ASP A 164 -17.70 3.54 -4.16
N ARG A 165 -16.47 3.28 -3.68
CA ARG A 165 -16.18 2.10 -2.85
C ARG A 165 -16.85 2.17 -1.49
N SER A 166 -16.87 3.35 -0.87
CA SER A 166 -17.59 3.56 0.39
C SER A 166 -19.08 3.23 0.24
N LYS A 167 -19.72 3.70 -0.85
CA LYS A 167 -21.13 3.39 -1.13
C LYS A 167 -21.37 1.89 -1.35
N GLU A 168 -20.49 1.22 -2.08
CA GLU A 168 -20.57 -0.21 -2.33
C GLU A 168 -20.49 -1.02 -1.03
N ILE A 169 -19.51 -0.70 -0.17
CA ILE A 169 -19.35 -1.34 1.14
C ILE A 169 -20.59 -1.11 2.00
N THR A 170 -21.13 0.11 2.06
CA THR A 170 -22.34 0.41 2.84
C THR A 170 -23.57 -0.38 2.35
N LYS A 171 -23.75 -0.49 1.03
CA LYS A 171 -24.87 -1.26 0.43
C LYS A 171 -24.80 -2.74 0.82
N CYS A 172 -23.62 -3.33 0.76
CA CYS A 172 -23.45 -4.75 1.06
C CYS A 172 -23.45 -5.06 2.56
N ILE A 173 -22.97 -4.15 3.41
CA ILE A 173 -23.00 -4.34 4.86
C ILE A 173 -24.41 -4.14 5.42
N GLY A 174 -25.30 -3.40 4.73
CA GLY A 174 -26.72 -3.35 5.06
C GLY A 174 -27.04 -2.52 6.30
N GLY A 175 -26.29 -1.43 6.52
CA GLY A 175 -26.52 -0.53 7.67
C GLY A 175 -26.02 -1.03 9.03
N GLU A 176 -25.51 -2.26 9.12
CA GLU A 176 -24.90 -2.85 10.34
C GLU A 176 -23.52 -2.27 10.71
N ILE A 177 -23.40 -0.94 10.71
CA ILE A 177 -22.18 -0.22 11.10
C ILE A 177 -22.50 0.73 12.24
#